data_AF-A0A3L8S914-F1
#
_entry.id   AF-A0A3L8S914-F1
#
_cell.length_a   1.000
_cell.length_b   1.000
_cell.length_c   1.000
_cell.angle_alpha   90.00
_cell.angle_beta   90.00
_cell.angle_gamma   90.00
#
_symmetry.space_group_name_H-M   'P 1'
#
loop_
_entity.id
_entity.type
_entity.pdbx_description
1 polymer ?
#
loop_
_entity_poly.entity_id
_entity_poly.type
_entity_poly.pdbx_seq_one_letter_code
_entity_poly.pdbx_strand_id
1 'polypeptide(L)'
;MEAARGWNGDARREPVPPGSGSGSGGEGWRGERPRSEEDNELSLPSLAAAYTSILRALGEDPQRQGLLKTPWRAATAMQFFTKGYQETIAVSERSVDEHVL
;
A
#
# COMPACT_ATOMS: atom_id res chain seq x y z
N MET A 1 -29.66 -13.82 17.62
CA MET A 1 -28.77 -12.65 17.46
C MET A 1 -27.37 -13.20 17.30
N GLU A 2 -26.95 -13.43 16.05
CA GLU A 2 -25.71 -14.13 15.73
C GLU A 2 -24.79 -13.13 15.02
N ALA A 3 -23.73 -12.72 15.73
CA ALA A 3 -22.75 -11.78 15.21
C ALA A 3 -21.85 -12.50 14.21
N ALA A 4 -21.67 -11.86 13.06
CA ALA A 4 -20.87 -12.30 11.94
C ALA A 4 -19.48 -12.75 12.39
N ARG A 5 -19.14 -14.01 12.06
CA ARG A 5 -17.80 -14.56 12.24
C ARG A 5 -16.86 -13.83 11.29
N GLY A 6 -15.91 -13.14 11.92
CA GLY A 6 -14.95 -12.25 11.32
C GLY A 6 -14.14 -12.90 10.19
N TRP A 7 -13.83 -12.03 9.24
CA TRP A 7 -12.82 -12.18 8.21
C TRP A 7 -11.54 -12.84 8.78
N ASN A 8 -11.21 -14.05 8.31
CA ASN A 8 -9.92 -14.67 8.57
C ASN A 8 -8.89 -14.10 7.58
N GLY A 9 -8.49 -12.85 7.83
CA GLY A 9 -7.26 -12.29 7.31
C GLY A 9 -6.16 -12.60 8.31
N ASP A 10 -5.19 -13.40 7.89
CA ASP A 10 -3.95 -13.70 8.62
C ASP A 10 -3.17 -12.39 8.89
N ALA A 11 -3.53 -11.73 10.00
CA ALA A 11 -3.00 -10.43 10.40
C ALA A 11 -2.70 -10.40 11.91
N ARG A 12 -1.99 -11.41 12.41
CA ARG A 12 -1.30 -11.32 13.70
C ARG A 12 0.20 -11.51 13.55
N ARG A 13 0.87 -10.52 12.95
CA ARG A 13 2.20 -10.18 13.43
C ARG A 13 1.99 -9.25 14.63
N GLU A 14 2.00 -9.84 15.82
CA GLU A 14 2.09 -9.08 17.08
C GLU A 14 3.35 -8.20 17.04
N PRO A 15 3.29 -6.93 17.48
CA PRO A 15 4.49 -6.11 17.60
C PRO A 15 5.37 -6.66 18.73
N VAL A 16 6.61 -7.02 18.39
CA VAL A 16 7.60 -7.53 19.36
C VAL A 16 7.93 -6.41 20.37
N PRO A 17 7.79 -6.65 21.69
CA PRO A 17 8.10 -5.64 22.69
C PRO A 17 9.61 -5.36 22.75
N PRO A 18 10.04 -4.11 23.00
CA PRO A 18 11.45 -3.79 23.12
C PRO A 18 11.93 -4.12 24.53
N GLY A 19 12.80 -5.12 24.67
CA GLY A 19 13.62 -5.27 25.88
C GLY A 19 13.87 -6.70 26.34
N SER A 20 14.79 -7.39 25.68
CA SER A 20 15.73 -8.34 26.32
C SER A 20 16.64 -8.94 25.24
N GLY A 21 17.63 -8.17 24.80
CA GLY A 21 18.61 -8.61 23.80
C GLY A 21 19.81 -7.67 23.82
N SER A 22 20.78 -8.00 24.67
CA SER A 22 22.10 -7.36 24.67
C SER A 22 22.84 -7.75 23.39
N GLY A 23 23.11 -6.79 22.50
CA GLY A 23 24.04 -7.00 21.38
C GLY A 23 23.77 -6.13 20.15
N SER A 24 24.55 -5.05 20.05
CA SER A 24 25.07 -4.41 18.82
C SER A 24 24.14 -4.15 17.61
N GLY A 25 24.04 -2.88 17.24
CA GLY A 25 23.94 -2.46 15.83
C GLY A 25 22.53 -2.09 15.36
N GLY A 26 22.27 -0.80 15.19
CA GLY A 26 21.02 -0.29 14.63
C GLY A 26 20.87 -0.58 13.13
N GLU A 27 20.00 -1.52 12.79
CA GLU A 27 19.60 -1.82 11.39
C GLU A 27 18.13 -2.27 11.32
N GLY A 28 17.19 -1.44 11.80
CA GLY A 28 15.76 -1.76 11.79
C GLY A 28 14.93 -1.10 10.68
N TRP A 29 15.44 -0.02 10.08
CA TRP A 29 14.64 0.90 9.23
C TRP A 29 15.17 1.04 7.81
N ARG A 30 16.00 0.09 7.36
CA ARG A 30 16.61 0.08 6.03
C ARG A 30 16.04 -1.10 5.25
N GLY A 31 14.95 -0.93 4.49
CA GLY A 31 14.64 -1.93 3.46
C GLY A 31 13.19 -2.26 3.11
N GLU A 32 12.20 -1.39 3.31
CA GLU A 32 11.02 -1.53 2.46
C GLU A 32 11.36 -0.96 1.09
N ARG A 33 11.54 -1.88 0.12
CA ARG A 33 11.68 -1.50 -1.29
C ARG A 33 10.42 -0.70 -1.68
N PRO A 34 10.54 0.38 -2.46
CA PRO A 34 9.39 1.09 -2.97
C PRO A 34 8.45 0.13 -3.70
N ARG A 35 7.15 0.39 -3.64
CA ARG A 35 6.15 -0.37 -4.41
C ARG A 35 6.56 -0.37 -5.89
N SER A 36 6.55 -1.52 -6.57
CA SER A 36 6.87 -1.62 -8.00
C SER A 36 5.63 -1.59 -8.89
N GLU A 37 5.84 -1.51 -10.21
CA GLU A 37 4.76 -1.69 -11.20
C GLU A 37 4.16 -3.10 -11.15
N GLU A 38 4.99 -4.13 -10.94
CA GLU A 38 4.54 -5.51 -10.74
C GLU A 38 3.61 -5.62 -9.52
N ASP A 39 3.94 -4.95 -8.41
CA ASP A 39 3.09 -4.91 -7.21
C ASP A 39 1.72 -4.26 -7.53
N ASN A 40 1.68 -3.29 -8.45
CA ASN A 40 0.44 -2.67 -8.91
C ASN A 40 -0.41 -3.64 -9.74
N GLU A 41 0.19 -4.36 -10.66
CA GLU A 41 -0.51 -5.34 -11.49
C GLU A 41 -1.10 -6.46 -10.64
N LEU A 42 -0.34 -6.97 -9.67
CA LEU A 42 -0.78 -8.02 -8.76
C LEU A 42 -1.91 -7.55 -7.82
N SER A 43 -1.90 -6.29 -7.38
CA SER A 43 -2.91 -5.73 -6.48
C SER A 43 -4.15 -5.17 -7.17
N LEU A 44 -4.10 -4.91 -8.48
CA LEU A 44 -5.21 -4.28 -9.20
C LEU A 44 -6.52 -5.09 -9.13
N PRO A 45 -6.53 -6.42 -9.30
CA PRO A 45 -7.76 -7.22 -9.20
C PRO A 45 -8.38 -7.18 -7.80
N SER A 46 -7.57 -7.20 -6.74
CA SER A 46 -8.07 -7.16 -5.36
C SER A 46 -8.64 -5.78 -5.01
N LEU A 47 -8.01 -4.70 -5.48
CA LEU A 47 -8.56 -3.34 -5.38
C LEU A 47 -9.89 -3.20 -6.13
N ALA A 48 -9.99 -3.74 -7.35
CA ALA A 48 -11.24 -3.72 -8.11
C ALA A 48 -12.36 -4.53 -7.40
N ALA A 49 -12.03 -5.66 -6.78
CA ALA A 49 -12.99 -6.42 -5.97
C ALA A 49 -13.45 -5.62 -4.73
N ALA A 50 -12.54 -4.90 -4.08
CA ALA A 50 -12.88 -4.00 -2.96
C ALA A 50 -13.82 -2.87 -3.40
N TYR A 51 -13.56 -2.22 -4.53
CA TYR A 51 -14.46 -1.20 -5.09
C TYR A 51 -15.83 -1.76 -5.47
N THR A 52 -15.90 -2.98 -5.99
CA THR A 52 -17.18 -3.67 -6.24
C THR A 52 -17.96 -3.84 -4.93
N SER A 53 -17.27 -4.18 -3.84
CA SER A 53 -17.87 -4.32 -2.51
C SER A 53 -18.37 -2.99 -1.97
N ILE A 54 -17.62 -1.90 -2.18
CA ILE A 54 -18.04 -0.54 -1.82
C ILE A 54 -19.32 -0.15 -2.57
N LEU A 55 -19.41 -0.38 -3.87
CA LEU A 55 -20.63 -0.08 -4.64
C LEU A 55 -21.85 -0.81 -4.07
N ARG A 56 -21.71 -2.10 -3.76
CA ARG A 56 -22.81 -2.88 -3.13
C ARG A 56 -23.18 -2.33 -1.76
N ALA A 57 -22.19 -1.95 -0.94
CA ALA A 57 -22.43 -1.38 0.38
C ALA A 57 -23.18 -0.04 0.33
N LEU A 58 -23.04 0.72 -0.76
CA LEU A 58 -23.78 1.94 -1.03
C LEU A 58 -25.20 1.70 -1.57
N GLY A 59 -25.59 0.44 -1.83
CA GLY A 59 -26.87 0.09 -2.43
C GLY A 59 -26.93 0.22 -3.95
N GLU A 60 -25.78 0.42 -4.62
CA GLU A 60 -25.70 0.43 -6.08
C GLU A 60 -25.68 -0.99 -6.65
N ASP A 61 -26.14 -1.13 -7.89
CA ASP A 61 -25.99 -2.36 -8.68
C ASP A 61 -24.71 -2.30 -9.54
N PRO A 62 -23.66 -3.09 -9.22
CA PRO A 62 -22.43 -3.11 -10.02
C PRO A 62 -22.62 -3.66 -11.44
N GLN A 63 -23.73 -4.34 -11.74
CA GLN A 63 -24.04 -4.87 -13.08
C GLN A 63 -24.68 -3.83 -14.00
N ARG A 64 -25.08 -2.66 -13.48
CA ARG A 64 -25.61 -1.56 -14.29
C ARG A 64 -24.56 -1.10 -15.31
N GLN A 65 -24.99 -0.80 -16.54
CA GLN A 65 -24.09 -0.48 -17.68
C GLN A 65 -23.05 0.60 -17.35
N GLY A 66 -23.43 1.65 -16.62
CA GLY A 66 -22.52 2.73 -16.20
C GLY A 66 -21.47 2.32 -15.16
N LEU A 67 -21.71 1.23 -14.43
CA LEU A 67 -20.88 0.77 -13.30
C LEU A 67 -20.01 -0.44 -13.63
N LEU A 68 -20.26 -1.17 -14.71
CA LEU A 68 -19.49 -2.37 -15.09
C LEU A 68 -17.96 -2.16 -15.07
N LYS A 69 -17.50 -1.00 -15.54
CA LYS A 69 -16.05 -0.66 -15.55
C LYS A 69 -15.61 0.20 -14.37
N THR A 70 -16.52 0.62 -13.49
CA THR A 70 -16.20 1.52 -12.37
C THR A 70 -15.20 0.91 -11.39
N PRO A 71 -15.30 -0.37 -10.97
CA PRO A 71 -14.36 -0.93 -10.01
C PRO A 71 -12.91 -0.87 -10.49
N TRP A 72 -12.66 -1.21 -11.75
CA TRP A 72 -11.34 -1.13 -12.37
C TRP A 72 -10.85 0.32 -12.52
N ARG A 73 -11.71 1.23 -13.00
CA ARG A 73 -11.37 2.65 -13.13
C ARG A 73 -10.98 3.26 -11.78
N ALA A 74 -11.73 2.96 -10.73
CA ALA A 74 -11.47 3.44 -9.38
C ALA A 74 -10.18 2.83 -8.79
N ALA A 75 -9.94 1.54 -9.00
CA ALA A 75 -8.70 0.87 -8.59
C ALA A 75 -7.46 1.51 -9.25
N THR A 76 -7.50 1.68 -10.57
CA THR A 76 -6.41 2.34 -11.32
C THR A 76 -6.21 3.78 -10.90
N ALA A 77 -7.30 4.56 -10.73
CA ALA A 77 -7.21 5.94 -10.26
C ALA A 77 -6.57 6.01 -8.86
N MET A 78 -6.91 5.10 -7.96
CA MET A 78 -6.31 5.05 -6.62
C MET A 78 -4.82 4.71 -6.66
N GLN A 79 -4.39 3.77 -7.53
CA GLN A 79 -2.97 3.48 -7.73
C GLN A 79 -2.20 4.69 -8.25
N PHE A 80 -2.82 5.49 -9.13
CA PHE A 80 -2.25 6.73 -9.64
C PHE A 80 -2.13 7.81 -8.57
N PHE A 81 -3.18 8.04 -7.77
CA PHE A 81 -3.15 9.02 -6.67
C PHE A 81 -2.13 8.66 -5.58
N THR A 82 -1.76 7.38 -5.50
CA THR A 82 -0.77 6.86 -4.54
C THR A 82 0.56 6.48 -5.22
N LYS A 83 0.84 6.97 -6.44
CA LYS A 83 2.05 6.59 -7.19
C LYS A 83 3.36 7.00 -6.53
N GLY A 84 3.36 8.04 -5.70
CA GLY A 84 4.56 8.53 -5.01
C GLY A 84 5.23 7.50 -4.08
N TYR A 85 4.51 6.47 -3.62
CA TYR A 85 5.11 5.37 -2.85
C TYR A 85 6.04 4.45 -3.67
N GLN A 86 6.05 4.62 -5.00
CA GLN A 86 6.96 3.93 -5.91
C GLN A 86 8.25 4.73 -6.14
N GLU A 87 8.28 5.99 -5.70
CA GLU A 87 9.35 6.94 -5.99
C GLU A 87 10.27 7.10 -4.77
N THR A 88 11.57 7.18 -5.01
CA THR A 88 12.56 7.51 -3.97
C THR A 88 13.29 8.79 -4.34
N ILE A 89 13.60 9.60 -3.33
CA ILE A 89 14.41 10.80 -3.52
C ILE A 89 15.86 10.33 -3.75
N ALA A 90 16.36 10.49 -4.97
CA ALA A 90 17.79 10.37 -5.23
C ALA A 90 18.49 11.56 -4.54
N VAL A 91 19.23 11.29 -3.48
CA VAL A 91 20.07 12.31 -2.83
C VAL A 91 21.20 12.64 -3.79
N SER A 92 21.15 13.82 -4.41
CA SER A 92 22.29 14.34 -5.16
C SER A 92 23.30 14.91 -4.17
N GLU A 93 24.44 14.26 -4.06
CA GLU A 93 25.61 14.81 -3.39
C GLU A 93 26.08 16.01 -4.20
N ARG A 94 25.66 17.21 -3.80
CA ARG A 94 26.27 18.45 -4.30
C ARG A 94 27.63 18.55 -3.61
N SER A 95 28.69 18.39 -4.40
CA SER A 95 30.06 18.75 -4.03
C SER A 95 30.06 20.16 -3.44
N VAL A 96 30.29 20.25 -2.13
CA VAL A 96 30.73 21.50 -1.51
C VAL A 96 32.17 21.71 -1.94
N ASP A 97 32.36 22.46 -3.03
CA ASP A 97 33.70 22.91 -3.41
C ASP A 97 34.24 23.76 -2.24
N GLU A 98 35.29 23.25 -1.61
CA GLU A 98 36.13 23.99 -0.68
C GLU A 98 36.70 25.22 -1.41
N HIS A 99 36.18 26.39 -1.08
CA HIS A 99 36.94 27.62 -1.18
C HIS A 99 36.89 28.35 0.16
N VAL A 100 37.70 27.85 1.08
CA VAL A 100 38.39 28.67 2.08
C VAL A 100 39.79 28.91 1.54
N LEU A 101 40.02 30.13 1.02
CA LEU A 101 41.18 31.02 1.16
C LEU A 101 41.15 32.08 0.06
#